data_AF-A0A971BI50-F1
#
_entry.id   AF-A0A971BI50-F1
#
_cell.length_a   1.000
_cell.length_b   1.000
_cell.length_c   1.000
_cell.angle_alpha   90.00
_cell.angle_beta   90.00
_cell.angle_gamma   90.00
#
_symmetry.space_group_name_H-M   'P 1'
#
loop_
_entity.id
_entity.type
_entity.pdbx_description
1 polymer ?
#
loop_
_entity_poly.entity_id
_entity_poly.type
_entity_poly.pdbx_seq_one_letter_code
_entity_poly.pdbx_strand_id
1 'polypeptide(L)'
;MQSDGKNVLMEYDHALDTAHEPSWYAAALDEINASLDHHESIETGASVAAAIQKDGLLTGSAIQCKNNGHLPFFLTKIIAYAFLYDNKSDQMSMLIRDYTKFYGIKESVKKFRQLEREPELLQLIAEHYARAEAGEHESVQRKTELMKEAFHRGFTNEKKYRGCAQCALLSMFEVTGKRYDILFQSASGLAAGMAQSGDGCCGGYTGGIMMMGTFAGRRLDRMKEEDRDRAVQLVSYRMSQALRDKFIETYGSVICAHVHREIFGRSFCLRTEAVKKEFDAAGAHETKCTTVIGIACAWTAEILYDEGQLN
;
A
#
# COMPACT_ATOMS: atom_id res chain seq x y z
N MET A 1 -35.53 4.72 1.12
CA MET A 1 -34.56 4.99 0.04
C MET A 1 -33.34 4.12 0.30
N GLN A 2 -33.35 2.93 -0.28
CA GLN A 2 -32.28 1.93 -0.24
C GLN A 2 -31.60 2.00 -1.61
N SER A 3 -30.33 2.40 -1.67
CA SER A 3 -29.56 2.35 -2.91
C SER A 3 -29.06 0.93 -3.12
N ASP A 4 -29.53 0.35 -4.22
CA ASP A 4 -29.38 -1.05 -4.63
C ASP A 4 -27.92 -1.41 -4.92
N GLY A 5 -27.33 -2.25 -4.06
CA GLY A 5 -26.12 -3.04 -4.35
C GLY A 5 -26.32 -4.12 -5.43
N LYS A 6 -27.37 -4.01 -6.25
CA LYS A 6 -27.62 -4.86 -7.44
C LYS A 6 -26.83 -4.42 -8.67
N ASN A 7 -26.21 -3.23 -8.65
CA ASN A 7 -25.55 -2.68 -9.84
C ASN A 7 -24.13 -3.20 -10.09
N VAL A 8 -23.36 -3.54 -9.05
CA VAL A 8 -21.91 -3.77 -9.21
C VAL A 8 -21.56 -5.04 -10.01
N LEU A 9 -22.49 -5.98 -10.15
CA LEU A 9 -22.27 -7.25 -10.86
C LEU A 9 -22.89 -7.31 -12.25
N MET A 10 -24.05 -6.68 -12.45
CA MET A 10 -24.53 -6.42 -13.81
C MET A 10 -23.62 -5.40 -14.50
N GLU A 11 -22.99 -4.48 -13.77
CA GLU A 11 -21.88 -3.66 -14.28
C GLU A 11 -20.60 -4.47 -14.47
N TYR A 12 -20.41 -5.63 -13.84
CA TYR A 12 -19.27 -6.51 -14.12
C TYR A 12 -19.46 -7.19 -15.48
N ASP A 13 -20.55 -7.94 -15.69
CA ASP A 13 -20.78 -8.60 -16.99
C ASP A 13 -21.14 -7.61 -18.10
N HIS A 14 -21.87 -6.52 -17.85
CA HIS A 14 -22.20 -5.53 -18.88
C HIS A 14 -21.02 -4.58 -19.18
N ALA A 15 -20.15 -4.22 -18.22
CA ALA A 15 -18.93 -3.46 -18.55
C ALA A 15 -17.83 -4.37 -19.13
N LEU A 16 -17.83 -5.68 -18.84
CA LEU A 16 -16.99 -6.67 -19.51
C LEU A 16 -17.50 -7.01 -20.93
N ASP A 17 -18.82 -7.04 -21.16
CA ASP A 17 -19.41 -7.41 -22.46
C ASP A 17 -19.78 -6.22 -23.37
N THR A 18 -19.98 -5.00 -22.85
CA THR A 18 -20.53 -3.87 -23.65
C THR A 18 -19.72 -2.58 -23.67
N ALA A 19 -18.51 -2.58 -23.11
CA ALA A 19 -17.55 -1.55 -23.39
C ALA A 19 -16.18 -2.19 -23.63
N HIS A 20 -15.45 -1.68 -24.62
CA HIS A 20 -14.01 -1.83 -24.66
C HIS A 20 -13.45 -1.65 -23.23
N GLU A 21 -12.77 -2.68 -22.73
CA GLU A 21 -12.37 -2.86 -21.33
C GLU A 21 -11.98 -1.55 -20.62
N PRO A 22 -12.49 -1.26 -19.40
CA PRO A 22 -11.96 -0.18 -18.59
C PRO A 22 -10.43 -0.31 -18.47
N SER A 23 -9.67 0.77 -18.68
CA SER A 23 -8.20 0.71 -18.73
C SER A 23 -7.53 0.04 -17.52
N TRP A 24 -8.19 0.07 -16.35
CA TRP A 24 -7.71 -0.60 -15.14
C TRP A 24 -7.84 -2.13 -15.20
N TYR A 25 -8.76 -2.67 -16.00
CA TYR A 25 -9.00 -4.09 -16.16
C TYR A 25 -7.88 -4.76 -16.96
N ALA A 26 -7.49 -4.16 -18.10
CA ALA A 26 -6.29 -4.58 -18.84
C ALA A 26 -5.04 -4.53 -17.94
N ALA A 27 -4.91 -3.50 -17.12
CA ALA A 27 -3.80 -3.40 -16.17
C ALA A 27 -3.86 -4.45 -15.04
N ALA A 28 -5.05 -4.94 -14.68
CA ALA A 28 -5.20 -6.05 -13.74
C ALA A 28 -4.79 -7.38 -14.38
N LEU A 29 -5.17 -7.59 -15.64
CA LEU A 29 -4.70 -8.73 -16.45
C LEU A 29 -3.18 -8.73 -16.59
N ASP A 30 -2.58 -7.58 -16.87
CA ASP A 30 -1.13 -7.42 -16.92
C ASP A 30 -0.48 -7.77 -15.58
N GLU A 31 -1.04 -7.33 -14.44
CA GLU A 31 -0.56 -7.70 -13.10
C GLU A 31 -0.66 -9.20 -12.83
N ILE A 32 -1.77 -9.84 -13.21
CA ILE A 32 -1.96 -11.29 -13.10
C ILE A 32 -0.90 -12.01 -13.93
N ASN A 33 -0.81 -11.67 -15.22
CA ASN A 33 0.10 -12.33 -16.16
C ASN A 33 1.57 -12.10 -15.81
N ALA A 34 1.93 -10.93 -15.29
CA ALA A 34 3.29 -10.66 -14.78
C ALA A 34 3.61 -11.46 -13.50
N SER A 35 2.58 -11.87 -12.76
CA SER A 35 2.74 -12.66 -11.53
C SER A 35 2.77 -14.17 -11.80
N LEU A 36 2.16 -14.65 -12.89
CA LEU A 36 2.16 -16.07 -13.26
C LEU A 36 3.44 -16.42 -14.03
N ASP A 37 4.10 -17.53 -13.65
CA ASP A 37 5.15 -18.10 -14.49
C ASP A 37 4.57 -18.46 -15.87
N HIS A 38 5.36 -18.33 -16.94
CA HIS A 38 4.99 -18.37 -18.38
C HIS A 38 4.14 -19.56 -18.89
N HIS A 39 3.65 -20.45 -18.03
CA HIS A 39 2.89 -21.65 -18.38
C HIS A 39 1.35 -21.53 -18.19
N GLU A 40 0.84 -20.46 -17.55
CA GLU A 40 -0.61 -20.27 -17.33
C GLU A 40 -1.08 -18.82 -17.61
N SER A 41 -0.76 -18.24 -18.78
CA SER A 41 -1.28 -16.92 -19.15
C SER A 41 -2.82 -16.90 -19.22
N ILE A 42 -3.42 -15.87 -18.65
CA ILE A 42 -4.86 -15.60 -18.67
C ILE A 42 -5.10 -14.54 -19.75
N GLU A 43 -5.69 -14.94 -20.88
CA GLU A 43 -5.75 -14.13 -22.10
C GLU A 43 -7.11 -13.45 -22.36
N THR A 44 -8.17 -13.71 -21.58
CA THR A 44 -9.55 -13.24 -21.91
C THR A 44 -10.42 -12.84 -20.72
N GLY A 45 -11.44 -12.01 -20.98
CA GLY A 45 -12.50 -11.62 -20.02
C GLY A 45 -13.09 -12.76 -19.19
N ALA A 46 -13.49 -13.85 -19.86
CA ALA A 46 -14.07 -15.04 -19.23
C ALA A 46 -13.08 -15.78 -18.31
N SER A 47 -11.77 -15.68 -18.57
CA SER A 47 -10.74 -16.31 -17.74
C SER A 47 -10.46 -15.57 -16.43
N VAL A 48 -10.77 -14.26 -16.35
CA VAL A 48 -10.72 -13.50 -15.09
C VAL A 48 -11.94 -13.80 -14.22
N ALA A 49 -13.14 -13.89 -14.79
CA ALA A 49 -14.31 -14.35 -14.05
C ALA A 49 -14.10 -15.76 -13.46
N ALA A 50 -13.47 -16.67 -14.22
CA ALA A 50 -13.07 -17.98 -13.74
C ALA A 50 -11.91 -17.92 -12.71
N ALA A 51 -10.96 -16.99 -12.83
CA ALA A 51 -9.89 -16.76 -11.86
C ALA A 51 -10.39 -16.15 -10.55
N ILE A 52 -11.41 -15.28 -10.61
CA ILE A 52 -12.16 -14.74 -9.46
C ILE A 52 -12.90 -15.85 -8.73
N GLN A 53 -13.40 -16.85 -9.47
CA GLN A 53 -14.07 -18.03 -8.91
C GLN A 53 -13.08 -19.09 -8.37
N LYS A 54 -11.87 -19.19 -8.93
CA LYS A 54 -10.79 -20.05 -8.40
C LYS A 54 -10.16 -19.41 -7.18
N ASP A 55 -10.74 -19.71 -6.03
CA ASP A 55 -10.23 -19.32 -4.72
C ASP A 55 -8.73 -19.70 -4.59
N GLY A 56 -7.89 -18.71 -4.33
CA GLY A 56 -6.43 -18.88 -4.21
C GLY A 56 -5.57 -18.26 -5.32
N LEU A 57 -6.06 -18.12 -6.55
CA LEU A 57 -5.25 -17.58 -7.66
C LEU A 57 -4.99 -16.09 -7.49
N LEU A 58 -6.04 -15.28 -7.31
CA LEU A 58 -5.90 -13.83 -7.14
C LEU A 58 -5.08 -13.45 -5.91
N THR A 59 -5.30 -14.15 -4.79
CA THR A 59 -4.57 -13.92 -3.54
C THR A 59 -3.11 -14.34 -3.68
N GLY A 60 -2.84 -15.46 -4.34
CA GLY A 60 -1.48 -15.92 -4.66
C GLY A 60 -0.74 -14.92 -5.55
N SER A 61 -1.37 -14.47 -6.64
CA SER A 61 -0.82 -13.45 -7.53
C SER A 61 -0.55 -12.13 -6.80
N ALA A 62 -1.46 -11.68 -5.92
CA ALA A 62 -1.24 -10.45 -5.16
C ALA A 62 -0.03 -10.56 -4.21
N ILE A 63 0.14 -11.70 -3.55
CA ILE A 63 1.30 -11.97 -2.69
C ILE A 63 2.59 -11.99 -3.52
N GLN A 64 2.58 -12.67 -4.67
CA GLN A 64 3.76 -12.79 -5.54
C GLN A 64 4.15 -11.44 -6.15
N CYS A 65 3.17 -10.68 -6.65
CA CYS A 65 3.34 -9.32 -7.14
C CYS A 65 4.04 -8.45 -6.08
N LYS A 66 3.53 -8.45 -4.84
CA LYS A 66 4.11 -7.72 -3.71
C LYS A 66 5.54 -8.18 -3.40
N ASN A 67 5.77 -9.49 -3.30
CA ASN A 67 7.07 -10.06 -2.97
C ASN A 67 8.14 -9.83 -4.05
N ASN A 68 7.72 -9.53 -5.27
CA ASN A 68 8.59 -9.16 -6.38
C ASN A 68 8.78 -7.65 -6.53
N GLY A 69 8.30 -6.85 -5.57
CA GLY A 69 8.50 -5.41 -5.58
C GLY A 69 7.54 -4.65 -6.52
N HIS A 70 6.35 -5.20 -6.77
CA HIS A 70 5.26 -4.52 -7.47
C HIS A 70 4.06 -4.31 -6.55
N LEU A 71 3.41 -3.15 -6.62
CA LEU A 71 2.20 -2.88 -5.84
C LEU A 71 1.01 -3.58 -6.50
N PRO A 72 0.34 -4.55 -5.83
CA PRO A 72 -0.79 -5.30 -6.41
C PRO A 72 -2.09 -4.49 -6.34
N PHE A 73 -2.09 -3.29 -6.91
CA PHE A 73 -3.18 -2.33 -6.80
C PHE A 73 -4.45 -2.86 -7.46
N PHE A 74 -4.37 -3.31 -8.71
CA PHE A 74 -5.56 -3.76 -9.41
C PHE A 74 -6.01 -5.15 -8.93
N LEU A 75 -5.08 -6.03 -8.59
CA LEU A 75 -5.39 -7.31 -7.95
C LEU A 75 -6.18 -7.14 -6.65
N THR A 76 -5.73 -6.26 -5.74
CA THR A 76 -6.44 -6.00 -4.48
C THR A 76 -7.77 -5.28 -4.68
N LYS A 77 -7.89 -4.42 -5.70
CA LYS A 77 -9.17 -3.83 -6.12
C LYS A 77 -10.17 -4.90 -6.56
N ILE A 78 -9.77 -5.87 -7.39
CA ILE A 78 -10.63 -6.99 -7.78
C ILE A 78 -11.06 -7.80 -6.55
N ILE A 79 -10.12 -8.13 -5.67
CA ILE A 79 -10.43 -8.87 -4.44
C ILE A 79 -11.45 -8.10 -3.59
N ALA A 80 -11.28 -6.80 -3.40
CA ALA A 80 -12.22 -5.96 -2.67
C ALA A 80 -13.63 -5.99 -3.26
N TYR A 81 -13.74 -5.88 -4.58
CA TYR A 81 -15.02 -5.88 -5.29
C TYR A 81 -15.73 -7.24 -5.17
N ALA A 82 -14.98 -8.34 -5.07
CA ALA A 82 -15.55 -9.66 -4.81
C ALA A 82 -16.27 -9.73 -3.44
N PHE A 83 -15.93 -8.90 -2.46
CA PHE A 83 -16.65 -8.82 -1.18
C PHE A 83 -17.90 -7.92 -1.24
N LEU A 84 -18.07 -7.16 -2.32
CA LEU A 84 -19.30 -6.40 -2.61
C LEU A 84 -20.29 -7.20 -3.46
N TYR A 85 -19.86 -8.35 -3.99
CA TYR A 85 -20.67 -9.27 -4.80
C TYR A 85 -21.92 -9.70 -4.02
N ASP A 86 -23.11 -9.30 -4.49
CA ASP A 86 -24.41 -9.65 -3.92
C ASP A 86 -25.23 -10.46 -4.93
N ASN A 87 -25.29 -11.77 -4.71
CA ASN A 87 -26.20 -12.65 -5.44
C ASN A 87 -27.07 -13.41 -4.44
N LYS A 88 -28.36 -13.05 -4.39
CA LYS A 88 -29.36 -13.65 -3.49
C LYS A 88 -29.64 -15.13 -3.78
N SER A 89 -29.17 -15.66 -4.91
CA SER A 89 -29.28 -17.07 -5.25
C SER A 89 -28.02 -17.89 -4.92
N ASP A 90 -26.92 -17.21 -4.56
CA ASP A 90 -25.68 -17.85 -4.12
C ASP A 90 -25.52 -17.74 -2.59
N GLN A 91 -25.59 -18.88 -1.91
CA GLN A 91 -25.45 -18.95 -0.45
C GLN A 91 -24.08 -18.46 0.04
N MET A 92 -23.02 -18.64 -0.76
CA MET A 92 -21.68 -18.20 -0.38
C MET A 92 -21.55 -16.68 -0.43
N SER A 93 -22.03 -16.04 -1.50
CA SER A 93 -22.14 -14.58 -1.59
C SER A 93 -22.90 -13.97 -0.42
N MET A 94 -24.06 -14.55 -0.06
CA MET A 94 -24.84 -14.08 1.08
C MET A 94 -24.06 -14.20 2.40
N LEU A 95 -23.41 -15.35 2.63
CA LEU A 95 -22.60 -15.58 3.82
C LEU A 95 -21.44 -14.58 3.94
N ILE A 96 -20.69 -14.36 2.85
CA ILE A 96 -19.58 -13.41 2.81
C ILE A 96 -20.07 -12.00 3.11
N ARG A 97 -21.20 -11.60 2.53
CA ARG A 97 -21.77 -10.27 2.73
C ARG A 97 -22.22 -10.05 4.16
N ASP A 98 -22.96 -10.99 4.74
CA ASP A 98 -23.47 -10.88 6.11
C ASP A 98 -22.32 -10.87 7.11
N TYR A 99 -21.31 -11.72 6.89
CA TYR A 99 -20.08 -11.71 7.70
C TYR A 99 -19.36 -10.37 7.59
N THR A 100 -19.23 -9.81 6.38
CA THR A 100 -18.55 -8.52 6.14
C THR A 100 -19.27 -7.35 6.81
N LYS A 101 -20.60 -7.33 6.75
CA LYS A 101 -21.40 -6.32 7.45
C LYS A 101 -21.24 -6.39 8.97
N PHE A 102 -21.09 -7.59 9.52
CA PHE A 102 -21.02 -7.78 10.97
C PHE A 102 -19.61 -7.62 11.55
N TYR A 103 -18.59 -8.14 10.87
CA TYR A 103 -17.21 -8.20 11.37
C TYR A 103 -16.26 -7.22 10.67
N GLY A 104 -16.68 -6.60 9.57
CA GLY A 104 -15.86 -5.70 8.75
C GLY A 104 -14.98 -6.44 7.74
N ILE A 105 -14.55 -5.70 6.71
CA ILE A 105 -13.85 -6.25 5.54
C ILE A 105 -12.53 -6.94 5.90
N LYS A 106 -11.73 -6.39 6.81
CA LYS A 106 -10.43 -7.01 7.19
C LYS A 106 -10.62 -8.42 7.76
N GLU A 107 -11.62 -8.61 8.63
CA GLU A 107 -11.91 -9.92 9.22
C GLU A 107 -12.52 -10.89 8.19
N SER A 108 -13.31 -10.38 7.24
CA SER A 108 -13.81 -11.17 6.12
C SER A 108 -12.69 -11.66 5.21
N VAL A 109 -11.77 -10.77 4.82
CA VAL A 109 -10.65 -11.13 3.94
C VAL A 109 -9.75 -12.17 4.61
N LYS A 110 -9.47 -12.02 5.91
CA LYS A 110 -8.77 -13.06 6.69
C LYS A 110 -9.49 -14.41 6.57
N LYS A 111 -10.78 -14.45 6.93
CA LYS A 111 -11.57 -15.67 6.97
C LYS A 111 -11.71 -16.37 5.62
N PHE A 112 -11.95 -15.60 4.56
CA PHE A 112 -12.33 -16.15 3.25
C PHE A 112 -11.19 -16.16 2.23
N ARG A 113 -10.07 -15.48 2.47
CA ARG A 113 -8.97 -15.33 1.50
C ARG A 113 -7.58 -15.67 2.04
N GLN A 114 -7.46 -16.12 3.29
CA GLN A 114 -6.19 -16.60 3.88
C GLN A 114 -5.03 -15.59 3.81
N LEU A 115 -5.35 -14.30 4.01
CA LEU A 115 -4.39 -13.19 3.99
C LEU A 115 -4.02 -12.72 5.41
N GLU A 116 -4.13 -13.57 6.44
CA GLU A 116 -3.94 -13.19 7.85
C GLU A 116 -2.54 -12.66 8.16
N ARG A 117 -1.54 -13.04 7.36
CA ARG A 117 -0.14 -12.63 7.54
C ARG A 117 0.32 -11.56 6.55
N GLU A 118 -0.63 -10.93 5.87
CA GLU A 118 -0.38 -9.96 4.80
C GLU A 118 -1.03 -8.60 5.14
N PRO A 119 -0.57 -7.91 6.20
CA PRO A 119 -1.23 -6.69 6.70
C PRO A 119 -1.35 -5.60 5.64
N GLU A 120 -0.36 -5.47 4.76
CA GLU A 120 -0.38 -4.48 3.69
C GLU A 120 -1.45 -4.77 2.63
N LEU A 121 -1.64 -6.05 2.28
CA LEU A 121 -2.69 -6.47 1.34
C LEU A 121 -4.06 -6.30 1.98
N LEU A 122 -4.22 -6.68 3.25
CA LEU A 122 -5.46 -6.48 4.00
C LEU A 122 -5.87 -5.00 4.03
N GLN A 123 -4.92 -4.10 4.28
CA GLN A 123 -5.18 -2.66 4.26
C GLN A 123 -5.57 -2.19 2.86
N LEU A 124 -4.81 -2.55 1.82
CA LEU A 124 -5.08 -2.08 0.46
C LEU A 124 -6.45 -2.57 -0.05
N ILE A 125 -6.81 -3.82 0.26
CA ILE A 125 -8.15 -4.37 -0.03
C ILE A 125 -9.22 -3.60 0.74
N ALA A 126 -9.01 -3.30 2.02
CA ALA A 126 -9.96 -2.55 2.83
C ALA A 126 -10.19 -1.12 2.30
N GLU A 127 -9.13 -0.44 1.85
CA GLU A 127 -9.22 0.89 1.24
C GLU A 127 -10.01 0.84 -0.08
N HIS A 128 -9.73 -0.14 -0.96
CA HIS A 128 -10.51 -0.33 -2.18
C HIS A 128 -11.98 -0.66 -1.91
N TYR A 129 -12.25 -1.47 -0.89
CA TYR A 129 -13.60 -1.81 -0.48
C TYR A 129 -14.37 -0.57 0.00
N ALA A 130 -13.76 0.23 0.89
CA ALA A 130 -14.38 1.44 1.42
C ALA A 130 -14.67 2.47 0.32
N ARG A 131 -13.73 2.68 -0.62
CA ARG A 131 -13.95 3.54 -1.80
C ARG A 131 -15.10 3.07 -2.66
N ALA A 132 -15.15 1.76 -2.93
CA ALA A 132 -16.22 1.17 -3.73
C ALA A 132 -17.58 1.28 -3.02
N GLU A 133 -17.66 1.10 -1.70
CA GLU A 133 -18.89 1.35 -0.93
C GLU A 133 -19.34 2.82 -0.97
N ALA A 134 -18.39 3.76 -0.99
CA ALA A 134 -18.65 5.19 -1.12
C ALA A 134 -19.06 5.61 -2.55
N GLY A 135 -19.06 4.69 -3.52
CA GLY A 135 -19.31 4.99 -4.94
C GLY A 135 -18.15 5.72 -5.62
N GLU A 136 -16.95 5.69 -5.03
CA GLU A 136 -15.76 6.29 -5.59
C GLU A 136 -15.12 5.34 -6.61
N HIS A 137 -15.38 5.60 -7.88
CA HIS A 137 -14.70 4.90 -8.97
C HIS A 137 -13.39 5.62 -9.29
N GLU A 138 -12.33 5.27 -8.58
CA GLU A 138 -10.99 5.85 -8.77
C GLU A 138 -10.53 5.65 -10.23
N SER A 139 -10.54 6.75 -10.99
CA SER A 139 -10.13 6.81 -12.40
C SER A 139 -8.85 7.64 -12.63
N VAL A 140 -8.08 7.91 -11.57
CA VAL A 140 -6.87 8.74 -11.69
C VAL A 140 -5.67 7.85 -11.97
N GLN A 141 -5.53 7.46 -13.25
CA GLN A 141 -4.41 6.66 -13.76
C GLN A 141 -3.06 7.17 -13.24
N ARG A 142 -2.88 8.50 -13.18
CA ARG A 142 -1.65 9.13 -12.69
C ARG A 142 -1.34 8.83 -11.21
N LYS A 143 -2.35 8.86 -10.34
CA LYS A 143 -2.17 8.60 -8.90
C LYS A 143 -1.72 7.15 -8.70
N THR A 144 -2.38 6.21 -9.37
CA THR A 144 -2.02 4.79 -9.33
C THR A 144 -0.61 4.55 -9.86
N GLU A 145 -0.22 5.19 -10.97
CA GLU A 145 1.15 5.11 -11.52
C GLU A 145 2.19 5.62 -10.50
N LEU A 146 1.95 6.76 -9.87
CA LEU A 146 2.83 7.32 -8.85
C LEU A 146 2.97 6.38 -7.64
N MET A 147 1.86 5.80 -7.17
CA MET A 147 1.87 4.84 -6.07
C MET A 147 2.67 3.58 -6.42
N LYS A 148 2.44 3.01 -7.61
CA LYS A 148 3.14 1.82 -8.11
C LYS A 148 4.65 2.06 -8.23
N GLU A 149 5.01 3.19 -8.82
CA GLU A 149 6.42 3.57 -8.98
C GLU A 149 7.11 3.81 -7.63
N ALA A 150 6.44 4.54 -6.73
CA ALA A 150 6.94 4.78 -5.39
C ALA A 150 7.12 3.49 -4.59
N PHE A 151 6.17 2.55 -4.71
CA PHE A 151 6.29 1.21 -4.12
C PHE A 151 7.52 0.48 -4.65
N HIS A 152 7.65 0.39 -5.97
CA HIS A 152 8.71 -0.36 -6.63
C HIS A 152 10.09 0.18 -6.24
N ARG A 153 10.25 1.50 -6.26
CA ARG A 153 11.48 2.17 -5.84
C ARG A 153 11.76 1.98 -4.36
N GLY A 154 10.76 2.11 -3.50
CA GLY A 154 10.90 1.90 -2.05
C GLY A 154 11.39 0.51 -1.72
N PHE A 155 10.75 -0.50 -2.31
CA PHE A 155 11.12 -1.90 -2.18
C PHE A 155 12.55 -2.16 -2.66
N THR A 156 12.86 -1.72 -3.89
CA THR A 156 14.16 -1.96 -4.54
C THR A 156 15.30 -1.25 -3.81
N ASN A 157 15.09 -0.01 -3.38
CA ASN A 157 16.11 0.75 -2.68
C ASN A 157 16.39 0.18 -1.28
N GLU A 158 15.37 -0.27 -0.53
CA GLU A 158 15.59 -0.94 0.75
C GLU A 158 16.34 -2.27 0.58
N LYS A 159 15.98 -3.06 -0.45
CA LYS A 159 16.66 -4.32 -0.78
C LYS A 159 18.13 -4.11 -1.10
N LYS A 160 18.44 -3.08 -1.88
CA LYS A 160 19.78 -2.82 -2.42
C LYS A 160 20.68 -2.07 -1.45
N TYR A 161 20.18 -0.98 -0.87
CA TYR A 161 21.00 0.00 -0.17
C TYR A 161 20.88 -0.08 1.35
N ARG A 162 19.74 -0.59 1.85
CA ARG A 162 19.37 -0.58 3.28
C ARG A 162 19.33 0.86 3.84
N GLY A 163 18.93 1.00 5.10
CA GLY A 163 18.78 2.32 5.72
C GLY A 163 17.42 2.93 5.39
N CYS A 164 16.38 2.32 5.93
CA CYS A 164 14.98 2.53 5.57
C CYS A 164 14.50 3.98 5.39
N ALA A 165 14.89 4.93 6.25
CA ALA A 165 14.51 6.33 6.07
C ALA A 165 15.20 6.98 4.86
N GLN A 166 16.48 6.65 4.63
CA GLN A 166 17.24 7.10 3.47
C GLN A 166 16.68 6.50 2.19
N CYS A 167 16.33 5.20 2.20
CA CYS A 167 15.69 4.54 1.08
C CYS A 167 14.34 5.17 0.73
N ALA A 168 13.49 5.45 1.72
CA ALA A 168 12.22 6.13 1.48
C ALA A 168 12.41 7.51 0.82
N LEU A 169 13.36 8.31 1.32
CA LEU A 169 13.69 9.61 0.72
C LEU A 169 14.23 9.47 -0.70
N LEU A 170 15.19 8.57 -0.93
CA LEU A 170 15.76 8.31 -2.26
C LEU A 170 14.68 7.92 -3.26
N SER A 171 13.78 7.01 -2.87
CA SER A 171 12.68 6.59 -3.73
C SER A 171 11.76 7.75 -4.07
N MET A 172 11.42 8.62 -3.11
CA MET A 172 10.63 9.81 -3.40
C MET A 172 11.39 10.85 -4.23
N PHE A 173 12.71 10.95 -4.11
CA PHE A 173 13.50 11.82 -4.99
C PHE A 173 13.42 11.38 -6.44
N GLU A 174 13.49 10.08 -6.65
CA GLU A 174 13.38 9.47 -7.97
C GLU A 174 11.97 9.58 -8.56
N VAL A 175 10.92 9.36 -7.75
CA VAL A 175 9.51 9.54 -8.19
C VAL A 175 9.23 11.00 -8.59
N THR A 176 9.73 11.94 -7.80
CA THR A 176 9.41 13.37 -7.96
C THR A 176 10.37 14.11 -8.88
N GLY A 177 11.50 13.50 -9.24
CA GLY A 177 12.61 14.16 -9.93
C GLY A 177 13.33 15.22 -9.11
N LYS A 178 13.03 15.36 -7.81
CA LYS A 178 13.62 16.38 -6.93
C LYS A 178 14.63 15.75 -5.98
N ARG A 179 15.83 16.32 -5.92
CA ARG A 179 16.95 15.77 -5.14
C ARG A 179 17.30 16.69 -3.95
N TYR A 180 17.38 16.09 -2.75
CA TYR A 180 17.68 16.82 -1.50
C TYR A 180 18.78 16.12 -0.68
N ASP A 181 20.05 16.38 -1.02
CA ASP A 181 21.20 15.61 -0.50
C ASP A 181 21.40 15.72 1.02
N ILE A 182 21.26 16.93 1.57
CA ILE A 182 21.39 17.14 3.02
C ILE A 182 20.27 16.42 3.79
N LEU A 183 19.06 16.40 3.24
CA LEU A 183 17.94 15.68 3.84
C LEU A 183 18.26 14.18 3.89
N PHE A 184 18.72 13.60 2.77
CA PHE A 184 19.14 12.20 2.71
C PHE A 184 20.29 11.88 3.68
N GLN A 185 21.30 12.75 3.77
CA GLN A 185 22.42 12.57 4.69
C GLN A 185 21.95 12.60 6.15
N SER A 186 21.06 13.54 6.50
CA SER A 186 20.54 13.70 7.86
C SER A 186 19.70 12.51 8.34
N ALA A 187 19.12 11.73 7.41
CA ALA A 187 18.28 10.59 7.72
C ALA A 187 19.03 9.30 8.10
N SER A 188 20.38 9.29 8.04
CA SER A 188 21.18 8.08 8.28
C SER A 188 20.95 7.45 9.66
N GLY A 189 20.86 8.29 10.70
CA GLY A 189 20.62 7.84 12.08
C GLY A 189 19.18 7.42 12.38
N LEU A 190 18.28 7.39 11.38
CA LEU A 190 16.87 7.06 11.54
C LEU A 190 16.57 5.58 11.22
N ALA A 191 17.58 4.81 10.83
CA ALA A 191 17.42 3.43 10.36
C ALA A 191 17.05 2.44 11.47
N ALA A 192 16.29 1.39 11.14
CA ALA A 192 15.95 0.31 12.08
C ALA A 192 15.39 0.82 13.42
N GLY A 193 14.41 1.74 13.32
CA GLY A 193 13.78 2.36 14.49
C GLY A 193 14.71 3.31 15.21
N MET A 194 15.50 4.08 14.46
CA MET A 194 16.47 5.10 14.86
C MET A 194 17.90 4.62 15.09
N ALA A 195 18.41 4.50 16.31
CA ALA A 195 19.81 4.12 16.51
C ALA A 195 20.00 2.58 16.41
N GLN A 196 19.44 1.94 15.38
CA GLN A 196 19.40 0.48 15.22
C GLN A 196 18.80 -0.26 16.43
N SER A 197 17.91 0.41 17.17
CA SER A 197 17.43 -0.03 18.49
C SER A 197 15.99 -0.53 18.48
N GLY A 198 15.21 -0.18 17.46
CA GLY A 198 13.84 -0.66 17.25
C GLY A 198 12.76 0.06 18.08
N ASP A 199 13.13 0.84 19.09
CA ASP A 199 12.22 1.57 19.97
C ASP A 199 11.76 2.93 19.42
N GLY A 200 12.35 3.39 18.32
CA GLY A 200 11.90 4.56 17.56
C GLY A 200 10.95 4.24 16.41
N CYS A 201 10.54 5.30 15.70
CA CYS A 201 9.66 5.20 14.54
C CYS A 201 10.28 4.41 13.38
N CYS A 202 9.43 3.72 12.61
CA CYS A 202 9.82 3.08 11.37
C CYS A 202 10.45 4.10 10.40
N GLY A 203 11.51 3.68 9.68
CA GLY A 203 12.19 4.54 8.72
C GLY A 203 11.30 4.95 7.54
N GLY A 204 10.40 4.07 7.08
CA GLY A 204 9.44 4.41 6.02
C GLY A 204 8.48 5.53 6.44
N TYR A 205 7.93 5.45 7.66
CA TYR A 205 7.09 6.49 8.24
C TYR A 205 7.85 7.82 8.41
N THR A 206 9.05 7.76 8.99
CA THR A 206 9.86 8.95 9.27
C THR A 206 10.33 9.62 7.98
N GLY A 207 10.81 8.84 7.00
CA GLY A 207 11.21 9.32 5.68
C GLY A 207 10.04 9.92 4.90
N GLY A 208 8.86 9.30 4.96
CA GLY A 208 7.64 9.84 4.35
C GLY A 208 7.25 11.21 4.92
N ILE A 209 7.22 11.36 6.25
CA ILE A 209 6.96 12.65 6.91
C ILE A 209 8.02 13.69 6.54
N MET A 210 9.29 13.31 6.52
CA MET A 210 10.37 14.22 6.10
C MET A 210 10.17 14.70 4.65
N MET A 211 9.75 13.81 3.75
CA MET A 211 9.45 14.18 2.37
C MET A 211 8.25 15.12 2.31
N MET A 212 7.16 14.83 3.01
CA MET A 212 5.97 15.69 3.09
C MET A 212 6.30 17.09 3.63
N GLY A 213 7.12 17.17 4.67
CA GLY A 213 7.63 18.44 5.20
C GLY A 213 8.55 19.18 4.24
N THR A 214 9.17 18.49 3.27
CA THR A 214 9.97 19.15 2.22
C THR A 214 9.09 19.87 1.19
N PHE A 215 7.86 19.40 0.97
CA PHE A 215 6.88 20.06 0.11
C PHE A 215 6.07 21.14 0.86
N ALA A 216 5.63 20.83 2.08
CA ALA A 216 4.77 21.70 2.86
C ALA A 216 5.25 21.85 4.31
N GLY A 217 6.48 22.31 4.49
CA GLY A 217 7.06 22.65 5.81
C GLY A 217 7.23 24.14 6.00
N ARG A 218 7.33 24.58 7.26
CA ARG A 218 7.71 25.96 7.56
C ARG A 218 9.16 26.22 7.16
N ARG A 219 9.41 27.34 6.50
CA ARG A 219 10.75 27.72 6.06
C ARG A 219 11.46 28.53 7.14
N LEU A 220 12.75 28.25 7.33
CA LEU A 220 13.56 28.83 8.40
C LEU A 220 13.70 30.36 8.28
N ASP A 221 13.89 30.86 7.06
CA ASP A 221 14.01 32.28 6.74
C ASP A 221 12.72 33.07 7.03
N ARG A 222 11.56 32.40 6.99
CA ARG A 222 10.24 33.00 7.26
C ARG A 222 9.83 32.99 8.72
N MET A 223 10.66 32.48 9.63
CA MET A 223 10.32 32.40 11.05
C MET A 223 10.16 33.76 11.74
N LYS A 224 10.63 34.84 11.11
CA LYS A 224 10.47 36.23 11.57
C LYS A 224 9.27 36.96 10.93
N GLU A 225 8.64 36.36 9.92
CA GLU A 225 7.41 36.89 9.32
C GLU A 225 6.25 36.73 10.33
N GLU A 226 5.15 37.47 10.15
CA GLU A 226 4.02 37.43 11.08
C GLU A 226 3.29 36.07 11.06
N ASP A 227 3.08 35.52 9.86
CA ASP A 227 2.35 34.27 9.62
C ASP A 227 3.23 33.02 9.85
N ARG A 228 4.55 33.10 9.66
CA ARG A 228 5.53 32.03 9.91
C ARG A 228 5.18 30.73 9.19
N ASP A 229 4.66 30.83 7.97
CA ASP A 229 4.18 29.69 7.17
C ASP A 229 3.10 28.84 7.90
N ARG A 230 2.26 29.45 8.74
CA ARG A 230 1.28 28.69 9.55
C ARG A 230 0.30 27.88 8.70
N ALA A 231 -0.16 28.41 7.57
CA ALA A 231 -1.05 27.68 6.66
C ALA A 231 -0.38 26.42 6.11
N VAL A 232 0.87 26.55 5.64
CA VAL A 232 1.69 25.43 5.12
C VAL A 232 1.96 24.39 6.21
N GLN A 233 2.22 24.84 7.45
CA GLN A 233 2.39 23.96 8.60
C GLN A 233 1.16 23.06 8.84
N LEU A 234 -0.05 23.60 8.67
CA LEU A 234 -1.28 22.82 8.83
C LEU A 234 -1.42 21.74 7.74
N VAL A 235 -1.00 22.03 6.50
CA VAL A 235 -0.92 21.03 5.42
C VAL A 235 0.06 19.92 5.81
N SER A 236 1.25 20.28 6.32
CA SER A 236 2.25 19.33 6.86
C SER A 236 1.66 18.36 7.88
N TYR A 237 0.87 18.90 8.82
CA TYR A 237 0.26 18.12 9.88
C TYR A 237 -0.80 17.16 9.35
N ARG A 238 -1.67 17.60 8.44
CA ARG A 238 -2.68 16.73 7.84
C ARG A 238 -2.05 15.58 7.06
N MET A 239 -1.04 15.86 6.22
CA MET A 239 -0.32 14.81 5.49
C MET A 239 0.34 13.81 6.44
N SER A 240 1.00 14.30 7.50
CA SER A 240 1.66 13.45 8.49
C SER A 240 0.66 12.61 9.29
N GLN A 241 -0.52 13.16 9.60
CA GLN A 241 -1.62 12.44 10.24
C GLN A 241 -2.19 11.35 9.33
N ALA A 242 -2.42 11.65 8.05
CA ALA A 242 -2.88 10.66 7.08
C ALA A 242 -1.90 9.48 6.94
N LEU A 243 -0.58 9.75 6.89
CA LEU A 243 0.42 8.68 6.85
C LEU A 243 0.43 7.88 8.16
N ARG A 244 0.31 8.57 9.31
CA ARG A 244 0.23 7.91 10.62
C ARG A 244 -0.96 6.96 10.66
N ASP A 245 -2.13 7.40 10.25
CA ASP A 245 -3.35 6.61 10.35
C ASP A 245 -3.26 5.35 9.48
N LYS A 246 -2.71 5.45 8.26
CA LYS A 246 -2.37 4.27 7.44
C LYS A 246 -1.42 3.29 8.14
N PHE A 247 -0.39 3.78 8.83
CA PHE A 247 0.49 2.93 9.64
C PHE A 247 -0.22 2.27 10.83
N ILE A 248 -1.10 2.99 11.52
CA ILE A 248 -1.88 2.44 12.64
C ILE A 248 -2.87 1.39 12.13
N GLU A 249 -3.57 1.65 11.04
CA GLU A 249 -4.55 0.72 10.47
C GLU A 249 -3.91 -0.55 9.92
N THR A 250 -2.68 -0.46 9.43
CA THR A 250 -1.95 -1.59 8.83
C THR A 250 -1.15 -2.38 9.86
N TYR A 251 -0.40 -1.72 10.73
CA TYR A 251 0.57 -2.35 11.63
C TYR A 251 0.26 -2.13 13.12
N GLY A 252 -0.80 -1.40 13.45
CA GLY A 252 -1.13 -1.01 14.83
C GLY A 252 -0.17 0.02 15.47
N SER A 253 0.90 0.42 14.78
CA SER A 253 1.91 1.31 15.33
C SER A 253 2.82 1.93 14.28
N VAL A 254 3.39 3.09 14.62
CA VAL A 254 4.52 3.69 13.88
C VAL A 254 5.89 3.24 14.43
N ILE A 255 5.94 2.54 15.57
CA ILE A 255 7.18 2.12 16.22
C ILE A 255 7.74 0.87 15.53
N CYS A 256 9.02 0.89 15.17
CA CYS A 256 9.66 -0.13 14.34
C CYS A 256 9.58 -1.53 14.97
N ALA A 257 9.82 -1.68 16.27
CA ALA A 257 9.70 -2.96 16.97
C ALA A 257 8.26 -3.50 16.96
N HIS A 258 7.24 -2.63 16.90
CA HIS A 258 5.84 -3.06 16.84
C HIS A 258 5.51 -3.52 15.42
N VAL A 259 5.93 -2.76 14.40
CA VAL A 259 5.86 -3.18 12.99
C VAL A 259 6.58 -4.51 12.78
N HIS A 260 7.75 -4.72 13.40
CA HIS A 260 8.46 -6.00 13.32
C HIS A 260 7.65 -7.15 13.92
N ARG A 261 6.98 -6.95 15.08
CA ARG A 261 6.13 -7.99 15.67
C ARG A 261 4.98 -8.36 14.76
N GLU A 262 4.41 -7.40 14.05
CA GLU A 262 3.36 -7.67 13.08
C GLU A 262 3.87 -8.53 11.91
N ILE A 263 4.99 -8.14 11.28
CA ILE A 263 5.44 -8.76 10.02
C ILE A 263 6.36 -9.99 10.21
N PHE A 264 7.01 -10.13 11.36
CA PHE A 264 7.94 -11.22 11.71
C PHE A 264 7.47 -12.07 12.90
N GLY A 265 6.50 -11.63 13.70
CA GLY A 265 6.15 -12.25 14.98
C GLY A 265 7.11 -11.93 16.14
N ARG A 266 8.19 -11.17 15.89
CA ARG A 266 9.15 -10.70 16.91
C ARG A 266 9.81 -9.39 16.50
N SER A 267 10.47 -8.71 17.43
CA SER A 267 11.27 -7.51 17.16
C SER A 267 12.77 -7.78 17.19
N PHE A 268 13.56 -6.90 16.57
CA PHE A 268 15.01 -7.04 16.45
C PHE A 268 15.70 -5.73 16.85
N CYS A 269 16.71 -5.81 17.71
CA CYS A 269 17.62 -4.70 18.03
C CYS A 269 18.93 -4.92 17.28
N LEU A 270 19.12 -4.18 16.19
CA LEU A 270 20.17 -4.44 15.18
C LEU A 270 21.55 -3.89 15.57
N ARG A 271 21.81 -3.66 16.85
CA ARG A 271 23.09 -3.11 17.34
C ARG A 271 24.28 -4.07 17.26
N THR A 272 24.02 -5.36 17.02
CA THR A 272 25.06 -6.39 16.91
C THR A 272 24.96 -7.12 15.58
N GLU A 273 26.10 -7.58 15.09
CA GLU A 273 26.18 -8.30 13.81
C GLU A 273 25.42 -9.63 13.83
N ALA A 274 25.38 -10.32 14.96
CA ALA A 274 24.61 -11.55 15.12
C ALA A 274 23.12 -11.32 14.88
N VAL A 275 22.54 -10.28 15.51
CA VAL A 275 21.12 -9.96 15.34
C VAL A 275 20.83 -9.46 13.93
N LYS A 276 21.76 -8.75 13.28
CA LYS A 276 21.61 -8.36 11.86
C LYS A 276 21.51 -9.58 10.94
N LYS A 277 22.34 -10.61 11.16
CA LYS A 277 22.25 -11.86 10.39
C LYS A 277 20.92 -12.59 10.61
N GLU A 278 20.42 -12.62 11.84
CA GLU A 278 19.09 -13.18 12.13
C GLU A 278 17.96 -12.39 11.44
N PHE A 279 18.10 -11.06 11.36
CA PHE A 279 17.15 -10.17 10.70
C PHE A 279 17.14 -10.39 9.19
N ASP A 280 18.33 -10.46 8.57
CA ASP A 280 18.49 -10.78 7.15
C ASP A 280 17.90 -12.17 6.84
N ALA A 281 18.20 -13.18 7.67
CA ALA A 281 17.66 -14.54 7.52
C ALA A 281 16.12 -14.64 7.70
N ALA A 282 15.51 -13.70 8.42
CA ALA A 282 14.07 -13.60 8.56
C ALA A 282 13.38 -12.94 7.33
N GLY A 283 14.15 -12.59 6.29
CA GLY A 283 13.63 -12.00 5.05
C GLY A 283 13.45 -10.48 5.08
N ALA A 284 14.12 -9.79 6.02
CA ALA A 284 13.98 -8.34 6.19
C ALA A 284 14.24 -7.55 4.90
N HIS A 285 15.33 -7.87 4.21
CA HIS A 285 15.74 -7.20 2.97
C HIS A 285 15.25 -7.93 1.69
N GLU A 286 14.40 -8.94 1.84
CA GLU A 286 13.82 -9.67 0.71
C GLU A 286 12.37 -9.26 0.49
N THR A 287 11.49 -9.51 1.46
CA THR A 287 10.04 -9.30 1.30
C THR A 287 9.37 -8.57 2.47
N LYS A 288 10.05 -8.42 3.61
CA LYS A 288 9.42 -7.86 4.83
C LYS A 288 9.61 -6.35 4.92
N CYS A 289 10.77 -5.87 5.39
CA CYS A 289 11.00 -4.43 5.50
C CYS A 289 10.99 -3.74 4.13
N THR A 290 11.41 -4.43 3.07
CA THR A 290 11.28 -3.95 1.67
C THR A 290 9.83 -3.59 1.34
N THR A 291 8.87 -4.44 1.67
CA THR A 291 7.43 -4.18 1.50
C THR A 291 6.98 -3.00 2.36
N VAL A 292 7.39 -2.93 3.63
CA VAL A 292 7.03 -1.80 4.51
C VAL A 292 7.50 -0.46 3.93
N ILE A 293 8.73 -0.41 3.39
CA ILE A 293 9.26 0.81 2.76
C ILE A 293 8.55 1.10 1.44
N GLY A 294 8.33 0.10 0.60
CA GLY A 294 7.53 0.25 -0.62
C GLY A 294 6.15 0.85 -0.35
N ILE A 295 5.40 0.27 0.59
CA ILE A 295 4.08 0.78 0.98
C ILE A 295 4.14 2.19 1.56
N ALA A 296 5.12 2.49 2.42
CA ALA A 296 5.26 3.83 2.98
C ALA A 296 5.51 4.88 1.87
N CYS A 297 6.31 4.54 0.86
CA CYS A 297 6.52 5.39 -0.32
C CYS A 297 5.25 5.54 -1.16
N ALA A 298 4.51 4.45 -1.40
CA ALA A 298 3.23 4.48 -2.11
C ALA A 298 2.22 5.40 -1.44
N TRP A 299 2.04 5.26 -0.12
CA TRP A 299 1.18 6.15 0.67
C TRP A 299 1.66 7.59 0.66
N THR A 300 2.98 7.81 0.71
CA THR A 300 3.55 9.17 0.64
C THR A 300 3.25 9.82 -0.71
N ALA A 301 3.38 9.08 -1.81
CA ALA A 301 3.03 9.55 -3.15
C ALA A 301 1.53 9.85 -3.28
N GLU A 302 0.67 8.95 -2.78
CA GLU A 302 -0.77 9.15 -2.72
C GLU A 302 -1.15 10.42 -1.96
N ILE A 303 -0.64 10.60 -0.74
CA ILE A 303 -0.98 11.74 0.12
C ILE A 303 -0.48 13.06 -0.48
N LEU A 304 0.73 13.07 -1.05
CA LEU A 304 1.25 14.24 -1.75
C LEU A 304 0.42 14.57 -2.99
N TYR A 305 -0.06 13.57 -3.73
CA TYR A 305 -0.96 13.78 -4.86
C TYR A 305 -2.30 14.38 -4.41
N ASP A 306 -2.92 13.80 -3.39
CA ASP A 306 -4.23 14.22 -2.88
C ASP A 306 -4.20 15.66 -2.29
N GLU A 307 -3.06 16.09 -1.72
CA GLU A 307 -2.85 17.47 -1.24
C GLU A 307 -2.26 18.40 -2.32
N GLY A 308 -2.28 17.99 -3.60
CA GLY A 308 -1.90 18.81 -4.75
C GLY A 308 -0.40 19.17 -4.80
N GLN A 309 0.45 18.37 -4.16
CA GLN A 309 1.90 18.57 -4.12
C GLN A 309 2.61 17.86 -5.29
N LEU A 310 1.96 16.90 -5.93
CA LEU A 310 2.40 16.20 -7.15
C LEU A 310 1.38 16.44 -8.26
N ASN A 311 1.78 17.19 -9.29
CA ASN A 311 0.99 17.39 -10.51
C ASN A 311 1.40 16.37 -11.58
#